data_AF-A0A1F2V9W4-F1
#
_entry.id   AF-A0A1F2V9W4-F1
#
_cell.length_a   1.000
_cell.length_b   1.000
_cell.length_c   1.000
_cell.angle_alpha   90.00
_cell.angle_beta   90.00
_cell.angle_gamma   90.00
#
_symmetry.space_group_name_H-M   'P 1'
#
loop_
_entity.id
_entity.type
_entity.pdbx_description
1 polymer ?
#
loop_
_entity_poly.entity_id
_entity_poly.type
_entity_poly.pdbx_seq_one_letter_code
_entity_poly.pdbx_strand_id
1 'polypeptide(L)'
;MRGASEQMGKLEERLAQAVRNSLNLPNLKVSVRRNVVRRTWSFQLHKDGASTDWLELDAGAIAIMKKLALLPALHLGAFRVAYMGLRNATEKKAPR
;
A
#
# COMPACT_ATOMS: atom_id res chain seq x y z
N MET A 1 6.19 -27.21 3.02
CA MET A 1 6.31 -25.73 2.99
C MET A 1 5.16 -25.01 2.24
N ARG A 2 3.98 -25.61 2.00
CA ARG A 2 2.86 -24.93 1.30
C ARG A 2 2.14 -23.85 2.13
N GLY A 3 1.99 -24.05 3.44
CA GLY A 3 1.17 -23.16 4.29
C GLY A 3 1.75 -21.76 4.56
N ALA A 4 3.08 -21.59 4.55
CA ALA A 4 3.69 -20.29 4.84
C ALA A 4 3.51 -19.28 3.69
N SER A 5 3.63 -19.75 2.44
CA SER A 5 3.42 -18.92 1.24
C SER A 5 1.95 -18.51 1.08
N GLU A 6 1.01 -19.42 1.36
CA GLU A 6 -0.43 -19.11 1.33
C GLU A 6 -0.84 -18.12 2.42
N GLN A 7 -0.29 -18.25 3.64
CA GLN A 7 -0.53 -17.29 4.71
C GLN A 7 0.06 -15.91 4.37
N MET A 8 1.22 -15.86 3.70
CA MET A 8 1.82 -14.61 3.28
C MET A 8 0.97 -13.91 2.20
N GLY A 9 0.47 -14.65 1.20
CA GLY A 9 -0.43 -14.10 0.18
C GLY A 9 -1.73 -13.53 0.78
N LYS A 10 -2.31 -14.22 1.76
CA LYS A 10 -3.48 -13.70 2.51
C LYS A 10 -3.17 -12.41 3.28
N LEU A 11 -1.95 -12.26 3.78
CA LEU A 11 -1.54 -11.07 4.51
C LEU A 11 -1.32 -9.88 3.56
N GLU A 12 -0.67 -10.10 2.42
CA GLU A 12 -0.49 -9.11 1.37
C GLU A 12 -1.83 -8.57 0.86
N GLU A 13 -2.80 -9.47 0.65
CA GLU A 13 -4.15 -9.09 0.22
C GLU A 13 -4.89 -8.28 1.29
N ARG A 14 -4.80 -8.66 2.56
CA ARG A 14 -5.37 -7.87 3.68
C ARG A 14 -4.76 -6.48 3.77
N LEU A 15 -3.45 -6.36 3.57
CA LEU A 15 -2.75 -5.08 3.57
C LEU A 15 -3.17 -4.21 2.38
N ALA A 16 -3.27 -4.80 1.19
CA ALA A 16 -3.80 -4.11 0.02
C ALA A 16 -5.25 -3.62 0.26
N GLN A 17 -6.09 -4.46 0.88
CA GLN A 17 -7.46 -4.09 1.20
C GLN A 17 -7.53 -2.96 2.24
N ALA A 18 -6.67 -2.97 3.25
CA ALA A 18 -6.58 -1.89 4.22
C ALA A 18 -6.25 -0.56 3.52
N VAL A 19 -5.27 -0.55 2.60
CA VAL A 19 -4.93 0.65 1.81
C VAL A 19 -6.13 1.14 1.00
N ARG A 20 -6.83 0.24 0.28
CA ARG A 20 -8.03 0.59 -0.50
C ARG A 20 -9.13 1.22 0.37
N ASN A 21 -9.44 0.59 1.49
CA ASN A 21 -10.46 1.07 2.43
C ASN A 21 -10.07 2.44 2.98
N SER A 22 -8.79 2.61 3.33
CA SER A 22 -8.23 3.85 3.88
C SER A 22 -8.33 5.04 2.91
N LEU A 23 -8.21 4.77 1.60
CA LEU A 23 -8.33 5.76 0.54
C LEU A 23 -9.77 5.91 0.03
N ASN A 24 -10.71 5.08 0.48
CA ASN A 24 -12.05 4.95 -0.07
C ASN A 24 -12.05 4.63 -1.59
N LEU A 25 -11.13 3.76 -2.02
CA LEU A 25 -10.93 3.37 -3.41
C LEU A 25 -10.90 1.83 -3.54
N PRO A 26 -12.07 1.16 -3.54
CA PRO A 26 -12.17 -0.29 -3.50
C PRO A 26 -11.56 -0.98 -4.74
N ASN A 27 -11.53 -0.29 -5.88
CA ASN A 27 -11.01 -0.81 -7.15
C ASN A 27 -9.55 -0.44 -7.40
N LEU A 28 -8.88 0.23 -6.45
CA LEU A 28 -7.48 0.61 -6.62
C LEU A 28 -6.61 -0.65 -6.64
N LYS A 29 -5.82 -0.80 -7.70
CA LYS A 29 -4.80 -1.83 -7.77
C LYS A 29 -3.63 -1.42 -6.88
N VAL A 30 -3.27 -2.30 -5.95
CA VAL A 30 -2.19 -2.10 -4.98
C VAL A 30 -1.29 -3.33 -5.04
N SER A 31 0.01 -3.11 -5.25
CA SER A 31 1.02 -4.15 -5.08
C SER A 31 1.62 -4.03 -3.69
N VAL A 32 1.77 -5.16 -3.01
CA VAL A 32 2.37 -5.24 -1.68
C VAL A 32 3.54 -6.20 -1.76
N ARG A 33 4.66 -5.85 -1.14
CA ARG A 33 5.84 -6.71 -1.03
C ARG A 33 6.40 -6.65 0.38
N ARG A 34 6.89 -7.78 0.86
CA ARG A 34 7.62 -7.85 2.13
C ARG A 34 9.12 -7.91 1.87
N ASN A 35 9.87 -7.01 2.49
CA ASN A 35 11.32 -7.18 2.62
C ASN A 35 11.61 -7.94 3.92
N VAL A 36 11.95 -9.23 3.80
CA VAL A 36 12.18 -10.09 4.98
C VAL A 36 13.44 -9.67 5.74
N VAL A 37 14.48 -9.23 5.03
CA VAL A 37 15.78 -8.83 5.61
C VAL A 37 15.62 -7.57 6.45
N ARG A 38 14.99 -6.53 5.88
CA ARG A 38 14.77 -5.25 6.57
C ARG A 38 13.53 -5.25 7.47
N ARG A 39 12.72 -6.32 7.42
CA ARG A 39 11.43 -6.44 8.10
C ARG A 39 10.47 -5.30 7.75
N THR A 40 10.51 -4.82 6.51
CA THR A 40 9.68 -3.73 6.00
C THR A 40 8.60 -4.25 5.06
N TRP A 41 7.55 -3.46 4.88
CA TRP A 41 6.54 -3.68 3.85
C TRP A 41 6.60 -2.53 2.84
N SER A 42 6.52 -2.85 1.56
CA SER A 42 6.52 -1.86 0.49
C SER A 42 5.21 -1.94 -0.27
N PHE A 43 4.70 -0.78 -0.65
CA PHE A 43 3.42 -0.63 -1.31
C PHE A 43 3.59 0.18 -2.59
N GLN A 44 2.88 -0.20 -3.64
CA GLN A 44 2.83 0.56 -4.88
C GLN A 44 1.37 0.70 -5.32
N LEU A 45 0.95 1.94 -5.56
CA LEU A 45 -0.40 2.26 -6.02
C LEU A 45 -0.39 2.35 -7.55
N HIS A 46 -1.43 1.83 -8.19
CA HIS A 46 -1.53 1.79 -9.65
C HIS A 46 -2.84 2.44 -10.11
N LYS A 47 -2.77 3.29 -11.15
CA LYS A 47 -3.93 3.94 -11.77
C LYS A 47 -3.61 4.22 -13.23
N ASP A 48 -4.52 3.85 -14.14
CA ASP A 48 -4.48 4.20 -15.57
C ASP A 48 -3.11 3.95 -16.25
N GLY A 49 -2.48 2.81 -15.94
CA GLY A 49 -1.17 2.43 -16.50
C GLY A 49 0.05 3.10 -15.85
N ALA A 50 -0.16 4.00 -14.88
CA ALA A 50 0.88 4.60 -14.06
C ALA A 50 0.96 3.96 -12.67
N SER A 51 2.14 4.05 -12.07
CA SER A 51 2.42 3.56 -10.72
C SER A 51 3.17 4.61 -9.90
N THR A 52 2.93 4.64 -8.60
CA THR A 52 3.78 5.40 -7.68
C THR A 52 5.16 4.75 -7.54
N ASP A 53 6.11 5.48 -6.94
CA ASP A 53 7.25 4.83 -6.31
C ASP A 53 6.82 3.90 -5.16
N TRP A 54 7.72 3.04 -4.74
CA TRP A 54 7.49 2.15 -3.60
C TRP A 54 7.44 2.94 -2.30
N LEU A 55 6.29 2.91 -1.65
CA LEU A 55 6.09 3.45 -0.32
C LEU A 55 6.52 2.39 0.69
N GLU A 56 7.67 2.61 1.33
CA GLU A 56 8.18 1.71 2.37
C GLU A 56 7.56 2.04 3.73
N LEU A 57 7.23 0.98 4.46
CA LEU A 57 6.72 1.00 5.80
C LEU A 57 7.69 0.19 6.66
N ASP A 58 8.46 0.91 7.47
CA ASP A 58 9.57 0.34 8.22
C ASP A 58 9.14 -0.47 9.45
N ALA A 59 10.08 -1.18 10.07
CA ALA A 59 9.82 -2.01 11.24
C ALA A 59 9.29 -1.21 12.45
N GLY A 60 9.70 0.05 12.61
CA GLY A 60 9.22 0.95 13.66
C GLY A 60 7.76 1.35 13.44
N ALA A 61 7.41 1.72 12.21
CA ALA A 61 6.03 1.96 11.81
C ALA A 61 5.15 0.73 12.03
N ILE A 62 5.62 -0.48 11.67
CA ILE A 62 4.90 -1.72 11.94
C ILE A 62 4.66 -1.92 13.43
N ALA A 63 5.69 -1.69 14.26
CA ALA A 63 5.60 -1.85 15.70
C ALA A 63 4.59 -0.88 16.33
N ILE A 64 4.59 0.39 15.91
CA ILE A 64 3.63 1.39 16.34
C ILE A 64 2.21 1.00 15.92
N MET A 65 2.02 0.56 14.67
CA MET A 65 0.70 0.14 14.18
C MET A 65 0.16 -1.09 14.90
N LYS A 66 1.02 -2.05 15.25
CA LYS A 66 0.64 -3.20 16.09
C LYS A 66 0.25 -2.77 17.50
N LYS A 67 1.00 -1.85 18.11
CA LYS A 67 0.74 -1.35 19.47
C LYS A 67 -0.55 -0.55 19.57
N LEU A 68 -0.82 0.28 18.58
CA LEU A 68 -1.97 1.19 18.61
C LEU A 68 -3.23 0.56 17.96
N ALA A 69 -3.15 -0.67 17.44
CA ALA A 69 -4.16 -1.26 16.54
C ALA A 69 -4.49 -0.36 15.32
N LEU A 70 -3.58 0.57 14.98
CA LEU A 70 -3.75 1.60 13.94
C LEU A 70 -3.22 1.15 12.58
N LEU A 71 -3.38 -0.12 12.22
CA LEU A 71 -3.12 -0.61 10.86
C LEU A 71 -4.18 -0.04 9.89
N PRO A 72 -4.34 1.29 9.72
CA PRO A 72 -3.62 2.03 8.66
C PRO A 72 -3.43 3.56 8.89
N ALA A 73 -3.72 4.09 10.09
CA ALA A 73 -4.08 5.50 10.26
C ALA A 73 -2.90 6.48 10.07
N LEU A 74 -1.67 6.06 10.40
CA LEU A 74 -0.49 6.92 10.29
C LEU A 74 0.04 7.00 8.86
N HIS A 75 -0.16 5.95 8.04
CA HIS A 75 0.25 5.94 6.63
C HIS A 75 -0.84 6.42 5.67
N LEU A 76 -2.07 6.60 6.16
CA LEU A 76 -3.16 7.25 5.41
C LEU A 76 -2.72 8.54 4.74
N GLY A 77 -1.96 9.39 5.44
CA GLY A 77 -1.42 10.63 4.89
C GLY A 77 -0.50 10.40 3.70
N ALA A 78 0.49 9.50 3.86
CA ALA A 78 1.44 9.16 2.80
C ALA A 78 0.75 8.52 1.59
N PHE A 79 -0.19 7.60 1.81
CA PHE A 79 -0.96 6.98 0.73
C PHE A 79 -1.87 7.98 0.01
N ARG A 80 -2.49 8.92 0.73
CA ARG A 80 -3.32 9.98 0.13
C ARG A 80 -2.48 10.91 -0.73
N VAL A 81 -1.33 11.37 -0.22
CA VAL A 81 -0.42 12.23 -0.97
C VAL A 81 0.08 11.51 -2.23
N ALA A 82 0.53 10.26 -2.10
CA ALA A 82 0.99 9.47 -3.23
C ALA A 82 -0.12 9.22 -4.26
N TYR A 83 -1.34 8.90 -3.81
CA TYR A 83 -2.48 8.72 -4.70
C TYR A 83 -2.88 10.03 -5.41
N MET A 84 -2.87 11.16 -4.72
CA MET A 84 -3.15 12.47 -5.33
C MET A 84 -2.09 12.84 -6.37
N GLY A 85 -0.82 12.58 -6.10
CA GLY A 85 0.26 12.75 -7.07
C GLY A 85 0.05 11.88 -8.31
N LEU A 86 -0.26 10.59 -8.10
CA LEU A 86 -0.56 9.66 -9.18
C LEU A 86 -1.77 10.11 -10.01
N ARG A 87 -2.87 10.49 -9.35
CA ARG A 87 -4.09 10.97 -9.99
C ARG A 87 -3.82 12.20 -10.86
N ASN A 88 -3.11 13.19 -10.32
CA ASN A 88 -2.75 14.39 -11.06
C ASN A 88 -1.87 14.07 -12.28
N ALA A 89 -0.97 13.08 -12.17
CA ALA A 89 -0.11 12.68 -13.28
C ALA A 89 -0.88 11.95 -14.40
N THR A 90 -1.90 11.15 -14.06
CA THR A 90 -2.71 10.44 -15.05
C THR A 90 -3.77 11.32 -15.69
N GLU A 91 -4.42 12.20 -14.92
CA GLU A 91 -5.45 13.13 -15.41
C GLU A 91 -4.87 14.23 -16.31
N LYS A 92 -3.64 14.70 -16.05
CA LYS A 92 -2.94 15.65 -16.94
C LYS A 92 -2.50 15.04 -18.27
N LYS A 93 -2.43 13.70 -18.37
CA LYS A 93 -2.00 12.98 -19.57
C LYS A 93 -3.16 12.53 -20.47
N ALA A 94 -4.40 12.65 -20.02
CA ALA A 94 -5.56 12.35 -20.85
C ALA A 94 -5.79 13.49 -21.87
N PRO A 95 -5.74 13.24 -23.19
CA PRO A 95 -6.20 14.23 -24.15
C PRO A 95 -7.72 14.43 -23.96
N ARG A 96 -8.16 15.69 -24.00
CA ARG A 96 -9.59 16.04 -24.08
C ARG A 96 -10.19 15.52 -25.37
#